data_AF-A0A2H0BE62-F1
#
_entry.id   AF-A0A2H0BE62-F1
#
_cell.length_a   1.000
_cell.length_b   1.000
_cell.length_c   1.000
_cell.angle_alpha   90.00
_cell.angle_beta   90.00
_cell.angle_gamma   90.00
#
_symmetry.space_group_name_H-M   'P 1'
#
loop_
_entity.id
_entity.type
_entity.pdbx_description
1 polymer ?
#
loop_
_entity_poly.entity_id
_entity_poly.type
_entity_poly.pdbx_seq_one_letter_code
_entity_poly.pdbx_strand_id
1 'polypeptide(L)'
;MKEQFFEGTEDIQHQINGNEAYSKYHELGGLINEKDYTDILARADKSPEFNKSLLRQAEAIAKYAGIILDNSRGVDPKVKLYAVLRADNKTEDEEYQYSQMSDQRLFAEAIRMSADVDSLNKITAAYPNIFD
;
A
#
# COMPACT_ATOMS: atom_id res chain seq x y z
N MET A 1 -18.88 -42.65 6.75
CA MET A 1 -17.42 -42.42 6.76
C MET A 1 -16.96 -42.61 5.31
N LYS A 2 -16.55 -41.60 4.56
CA LYS A 2 -15.61 -40.52 4.89
C LYS A 2 -16.09 -39.17 4.35
N GLU A 3 -15.88 -38.14 5.16
CA GLU A 3 -15.96 -36.73 4.80
C GLU A 3 -14.94 -36.41 3.70
N GLN A 4 -15.38 -35.73 2.64
CA GLN A 4 -14.50 -35.12 1.67
C GLN A 4 -14.14 -33.73 2.18
N PHE A 5 -12.85 -33.56 2.45
CA PHE A 5 -12.23 -32.34 2.96
C PHE A 5 -12.41 -31.20 1.97
N PHE A 6 -12.85 -30.04 2.50
CA PHE A 6 -12.85 -28.76 1.83
C PHE A 6 -11.41 -28.27 1.66
N GLU A 7 -10.90 -28.34 0.44
CA GLU A 7 -9.65 -27.70 0.03
C GLU A 7 -10.03 -26.84 -1.20
N GLY A 8 -10.40 -25.58 -0.96
CA GLY A 8 -10.87 -24.70 -2.04
C GLY A 8 -11.56 -23.42 -1.59
N THR A 9 -11.91 -23.25 -0.31
CA THR A 9 -12.54 -22.02 0.18
C THR A 9 -11.56 -20.88 0.43
N GLU A 10 -10.31 -21.18 0.82
CA GLU A 10 -9.31 -20.16 1.12
C GLU A 10 -8.83 -19.43 -0.14
N ASP A 11 -8.52 -20.15 -1.23
CA ASP A 11 -8.11 -19.54 -2.50
C ASP A 11 -9.23 -18.70 -3.14
N ILE A 12 -10.48 -19.16 -3.06
CA ILE A 12 -11.64 -18.43 -3.59
C ILE A 12 -11.90 -17.16 -2.76
N GLN A 13 -11.80 -17.23 -1.43
CA GLN A 13 -11.95 -16.05 -0.57
C GLN A 13 -10.79 -15.06 -0.73
N HIS A 14 -9.56 -15.54 -0.95
CA HIS A 14 -8.40 -14.68 -1.20
C HIS A 14 -8.52 -13.95 -2.55
N GLN A 15 -9.07 -14.61 -3.59
CA GLN A 15 -9.34 -13.99 -4.89
C GLN A 15 -10.51 -13.01 -4.86
N ILE A 16 -11.62 -13.34 -4.20
CA ILE A 16 -12.78 -12.44 -4.08
C ILE A 16 -12.41 -11.20 -3.26
N ASN A 17 -11.71 -11.37 -2.13
CA ASN A 17 -11.27 -10.25 -1.29
C ASN A 17 -10.18 -9.40 -1.98
N GLY A 18 -9.27 -10.03 -2.73
CA GLY A 18 -8.22 -9.33 -3.48
C GLY A 18 -8.81 -8.44 -4.58
N ASN A 19 -9.80 -8.96 -5.32
CA ASN A 19 -10.47 -8.23 -6.40
C ASN A 19 -11.31 -7.06 -5.86
N GLU A 20 -12.00 -7.22 -4.72
CA GLU A 20 -12.73 -6.13 -4.07
C GLU A 20 -11.78 -5.04 -3.51
N ALA A 21 -10.68 -5.45 -2.87
CA ALA A 21 -9.69 -4.52 -2.33
C ALA A 21 -9.00 -3.70 -3.43
N TYR A 22 -8.61 -4.36 -4.52
CA TYR A 22 -8.03 -3.70 -5.68
C TYR A 22 -9.04 -2.76 -6.37
N SER A 23 -10.31 -3.18 -6.51
CA SER A 23 -11.36 -2.32 -7.07
C SER A 23 -11.52 -1.03 -6.27
N LYS A 24 -11.57 -1.12 -4.93
CA LYS A 24 -11.62 0.07 -4.05
C LYS A 24 -10.39 0.95 -4.17
N TYR A 25 -9.20 0.34 -4.24
CA TYR A 25 -7.95 1.07 -4.48
C TYR A 25 -8.01 1.88 -5.78
N HIS A 26 -8.51 1.27 -6.86
CA HIS A 26 -8.66 1.92 -8.15
C HIS A 26 -9.74 3.02 -8.13
N GLU A 27 -10.87 2.81 -7.45
CA GLU A 27 -11.91 3.83 -7.23
C GLU A 27 -11.39 5.07 -6.47
N LEU A 28 -10.40 4.90 -5.60
CA LEU A 28 -9.71 5.99 -4.91
C LEU A 28 -8.65 6.71 -5.77
N GLY A 29 -8.54 6.35 -7.06
CA GLY A 29 -7.60 6.91 -8.01
C GLY A 29 -6.20 6.29 -7.94
N GLY A 30 -6.10 5.04 -7.47
CA GLY A 30 -4.86 4.28 -7.45
C GLY A 30 -4.30 4.02 -8.84
N LEU A 31 -2.97 4.10 -8.98
CA LEU A 31 -2.28 4.06 -10.29
C LEU A 31 -1.52 2.75 -10.55
N ILE A 32 -1.47 1.87 -9.56
CA ILE A 32 -0.71 0.61 -9.62
C ILE A 32 -1.63 -0.46 -10.19
N ASN A 33 -1.15 -1.27 -11.13
CA ASN A 33 -1.94 -2.37 -11.68
C ASN A 33 -2.18 -3.48 -10.62
N GLU A 34 -3.17 -4.34 -10.86
CA GLU A 34 -3.59 -5.37 -9.88
C GLU A 34 -2.47 -6.36 -9.48
N LYS A 35 -1.63 -6.72 -10.45
CA LYS A 35 -0.53 -7.66 -10.25
C LYS A 35 0.49 -7.06 -9.28
N ASP A 36 0.94 -5.84 -9.55
CA ASP A 36 1.88 -5.13 -8.68
C ASP A 36 1.25 -4.81 -7.33
N TYR A 37 -0.02 -4.40 -7.29
CA TYR A 37 -0.76 -4.15 -6.06
C TYR A 37 -0.70 -5.37 -5.12
N THR A 38 -0.98 -6.55 -5.66
CA THR A 38 -0.96 -7.80 -4.90
C THR A 38 0.45 -8.20 -4.47
N ASP A 39 1.46 -8.03 -5.32
CA ASP A 39 2.86 -8.29 -4.98
C ASP A 39 3.36 -7.37 -3.86
N ILE A 40 3.03 -6.08 -3.93
CA ILE A 40 3.40 -5.08 -2.92
C ILE A 40 2.77 -5.43 -1.57
N LEU A 41 1.48 -5.79 -1.55
CA LEU A 41 0.80 -6.25 -0.32
C LEU A 41 1.51 -7.48 0.27
N ALA A 42 1.80 -8.48 -0.56
CA ALA A 42 2.49 -9.70 -0.12
C ALA A 42 3.90 -9.41 0.41
N ARG A 43 4.65 -8.51 -0.23
CA ARG A 43 5.98 -8.08 0.23
C ARG A 43 5.91 -7.28 1.52
N ALA A 44 4.91 -6.42 1.69
CA ALA A 44 4.75 -5.63 2.91
C ALA A 44 4.41 -6.50 4.12
N ASP A 45 3.70 -7.60 3.91
CA ASP A 45 3.37 -8.57 4.97
C ASP A 45 4.56 -9.50 5.30
N LYS A 46 5.24 -10.02 4.27
CA LYS A 46 6.29 -11.05 4.43
C LYS A 46 7.69 -10.50 4.69
N SER A 47 7.95 -9.21 4.48
CA SER A 47 9.29 -8.66 4.64
C SER A 47 9.71 -8.66 6.12
N PRO A 48 10.80 -9.37 6.48
CA PRO A 48 11.21 -9.51 7.88
C PRO A 48 11.79 -8.22 8.45
N GLU A 49 12.38 -7.37 7.61
CA GLU A 49 12.92 -6.08 8.00
C GLU A 49 12.73 -5.03 6.90
N PHE A 50 12.44 -3.79 7.32
CA PHE A 50 12.38 -2.63 6.44
C PHE A 50 13.54 -1.68 6.74
N ASN A 51 13.99 -0.97 5.70
CA ASN A 51 15.01 0.06 5.87
C ASN A 51 14.51 1.16 6.82
N LYS A 52 15.20 1.34 7.97
CA LYS A 52 14.84 2.31 9.01
C LYS A 52 14.74 3.75 8.50
N SER A 53 15.51 4.12 7.47
CA SER A 53 15.42 5.45 6.87
C SER A 53 14.09 5.65 6.15
N LEU A 54 13.62 4.64 5.41
CA LEU A 54 12.32 4.70 4.71
C LEU A 54 11.17 4.76 5.71
N LEU A 55 11.23 3.99 6.79
CA LEU A 55 10.24 4.05 7.87
C LEU A 55 10.13 5.48 8.44
N ARG A 56 11.27 6.09 8.78
CA ARG A 56 11.32 7.46 9.31
C ARG A 56 10.81 8.51 8.32
N GLN A 57 11.05 8.32 7.02
CA GLN A 57 10.54 9.21 5.99
C GLN A 57 9.00 9.16 5.94
N ALA A 58 8.42 7.96 5.93
CA ALA A 58 6.98 7.78 5.97
C ALA A 58 6.35 8.41 7.23
N GLU A 59 6.95 8.17 8.40
CA GLU A 59 6.51 8.74 9.67
C GLU A 59 6.56 10.27 9.66
N ALA A 60 7.59 10.86 9.05
CA ALA A 60 7.71 12.31 8.91
C ALA A 60 6.60 12.89 8.02
N ILE A 61 6.29 12.25 6.90
CA ILE A 61 5.20 12.65 5.99
C ILE A 61 3.86 12.56 6.72
N ALA A 62 3.59 11.44 7.39
CA ALA A 62 2.36 11.22 8.16
C ALA A 62 2.20 12.28 9.26
N LYS A 63 3.27 12.55 10.02
CA LYS A 63 3.29 13.56 11.07
C LYS A 63 2.98 14.95 10.53
N TYR A 64 3.62 15.34 9.42
CA TYR A 64 3.37 16.63 8.78
C TYR A 64 1.91 16.76 8.32
N ALA A 65 1.34 15.69 7.76
CA ALA A 65 -0.05 15.66 7.30
C ALA A 65 -1.10 15.50 8.42
N GLY A 66 -0.70 15.34 9.69
CA GLY A 66 -1.64 15.10 10.79
C GLY A 66 -2.31 13.72 10.74
N ILE A 67 -1.67 12.75 10.09
CA ILE A 67 -2.10 11.36 10.00
C ILE A 67 -1.65 10.62 11.26
N ILE A 68 -2.59 9.91 11.89
CA ILE A 68 -2.30 9.09 13.06
C ILE A 68 -1.92 7.70 12.56
N LEU A 69 -0.72 7.25 12.91
CA LEU A 69 -0.25 5.91 12.59
C LEU A 69 -0.61 4.95 13.74
N ASP A 70 -1.23 3.83 13.40
CA ASP A 70 -1.50 2.73 14.32
C ASP A 70 -0.30 1.79 14.39
N ASN A 71 0.53 2.03 15.41
CA ASN A 71 1.68 1.20 15.70
C ASN A 71 1.42 0.14 16.80
N SER A 72 0.16 -0.13 17.14
CA SER A 72 -0.21 -1.04 18.24
C SER A 72 0.27 -2.48 18.03
N ARG A 73 0.45 -2.89 16.77
CA ARG A 73 0.90 -4.24 16.37
C ARG A 73 2.27 -4.24 15.67
N GLY A 74 3.08 -3.21 15.90
CA GLY A 74 4.37 -2.99 15.23
C GLY A 74 4.31 -1.79 14.29
N VAL A 75 5.06 -1.82 13.18
CA VAL A 75 5.05 -0.73 12.20
C VAL A 75 3.69 -0.66 11.49
N ASP A 76 3.09 0.52 11.42
CA ASP A 76 1.82 0.77 10.72
C ASP A 76 1.87 0.22 9.27
N PRO A 77 0.82 -0.48 8.80
CA PRO A 77 0.77 -1.03 7.44
C PRO A 77 1.05 -0.01 6.33
N LYS A 78 0.57 1.24 6.45
CA LYS A 78 0.81 2.31 5.48
C LYS A 78 2.31 2.63 5.34
N VAL A 79 3.03 2.58 6.46
CA VAL A 79 4.49 2.80 6.49
C VAL A 79 5.23 1.63 5.83
N LYS A 80 4.81 0.39 6.07
CA LYS A 80 5.39 -0.80 5.42
C LYS A 80 5.19 -0.74 3.90
N LEU A 81 3.97 -0.44 3.46
CA LEU A 81 3.62 -0.33 2.04
C LEU A 81 4.44 0.75 1.34
N TYR A 82 4.57 1.93 1.94
CA TYR A 82 5.46 2.98 1.43
C TYR A 82 6.90 2.50 1.31
N ALA A 83 7.43 1.78 2.31
CA ALA A 83 8.79 1.29 2.27
C ALA A 83 9.02 0.28 1.13
N VAL A 84 8.03 -0.58 0.83
CA VAL A 84 8.08 -1.48 -0.34
C VAL A 84 8.09 -0.65 -1.62
N LEU A 85 7.10 0.23 -1.79
CA LEU A 85 6.95 1.08 -2.97
C LEU A 85 8.22 1.89 -3.27
N ARG A 86 8.82 2.47 -2.22
CA ARG A 86 10.01 3.31 -2.36
C ARG A 86 11.30 2.53 -2.60
N ALA A 87 11.38 1.30 -2.10
CA ALA A 87 12.52 0.42 -2.35
C ALA A 87 12.44 -0.27 -3.71
N ASP A 88 11.24 -0.33 -4.30
CA ASP A 88 11.00 -1.00 -5.57
C ASP A 88 11.42 -0.10 -6.74
N ASN A 89 12.72 -0.15 -7.02
CA ASN A 89 13.37 0.61 -8.09
C ASN A 89 13.29 -0.15 -9.42
N LYS A 90 12.13 -0.72 -9.81
CA LYS A 90 12.01 -1.43 -11.09
C LYS A 90 12.41 -0.49 -12.22
N THR A 91 13.59 -0.73 -12.77
CA THR A 91 14.20 -0.01 -13.89
C THR A 91 13.68 -0.63 -15.18
N GLU A 92 12.94 0.18 -15.94
CA GLU A 92 12.92 0.21 -17.41
C GLU A 92 11.88 -0.61 -18.21
N ASP A 93 11.16 -1.62 -17.69
CA ASP A 93 10.35 -2.48 -18.59
C ASP A 93 8.84 -2.64 -18.31
N GLU A 94 8.23 -1.92 -17.36
CA GLU A 94 6.77 -2.02 -17.15
C GLU A 94 6.12 -0.62 -17.09
N GLU A 95 4.94 -0.48 -17.72
CA GLU A 95 4.20 0.75 -18.06
C GLU A 95 3.90 1.75 -16.91
N TYR A 96 4.39 1.53 -15.69
CA TYR A 96 4.14 2.41 -14.54
C TYR A 96 5.39 2.63 -13.69
N GLN A 97 5.94 3.84 -13.77
CA GLN A 97 7.13 4.27 -13.04
C GLN A 97 6.75 4.91 -11.70
N TYR A 98 6.27 4.15 -10.72
CA TYR A 98 6.14 4.67 -9.35
C TYR A 98 7.51 5.02 -8.73
N SER A 99 8.62 4.50 -9.27
CA SER A 99 9.98 4.92 -8.92
C SER A 99 10.27 6.41 -9.18
N GLN A 100 9.50 7.06 -10.06
CA GLN A 100 9.60 8.49 -10.37
C GLN A 100 8.65 9.35 -9.52
N MET A 101 7.77 8.75 -8.72
CA MET A 101 6.84 9.49 -7.87
C MET A 101 7.57 10.10 -6.67
N SER A 102 7.09 11.27 -6.23
CA SER A 102 7.55 11.88 -4.99
C SER A 102 7.21 11.00 -3.78
N ASP A 103 7.96 11.16 -2.69
CA ASP A 103 7.70 10.39 -1.47
C ASP A 103 6.29 10.62 -0.92
N GLN A 104 5.74 11.83 -1.06
CA GLN A 104 4.37 12.13 -0.67
C GLN A 104 3.38 11.33 -1.52
N ARG A 105 3.54 11.34 -2.85
CA ARG A 105 2.65 10.62 -3.76
C ARG A 105 2.72 9.11 -3.53
N LEU A 106 3.91 8.56 -3.30
CA LEU A 106 4.07 7.17 -2.89
C LEU A 106 3.39 6.85 -1.57
N PHE A 107 3.48 7.74 -0.58
CA PHE A 107 2.77 7.57 0.68
C PHE A 107 1.25 7.67 0.50
N ALA A 108 0.76 8.50 -0.43
CA ALA A 108 -0.65 8.53 -0.82
C ALA A 108 -1.11 7.22 -1.45
N GLU A 109 -0.31 6.59 -2.33
CA GLU A 109 -0.64 5.26 -2.85
C GLU A 109 -0.74 4.22 -1.72
N ALA A 110 0.20 4.21 -0.77
CA ALA A 110 0.15 3.32 0.40
C ALA A 110 -1.13 3.52 1.25
N ILE A 111 -1.59 4.78 1.39
CA ILE A 111 -2.86 5.10 2.07
C ILE A 111 -4.05 4.55 1.28
N ARG A 112 -4.10 4.74 -0.05
CA ARG A 112 -5.15 4.19 -0.91
C ARG A 112 -5.21 2.67 -0.83
N MET A 113 -4.06 2.00 -0.82
CA MET A 113 -4.00 0.54 -0.69
C MET A 113 -4.59 0.03 0.63
N SER A 114 -4.61 0.88 1.67
CA SER A 114 -5.24 0.61 2.97
C SER A 114 -6.71 1.05 3.04
N ALA A 115 -7.27 1.62 1.95
CA ALA A 115 -8.61 2.20 1.88
C ALA A 115 -8.92 3.24 2.98
N ASP A 116 -7.90 3.91 3.52
CA ASP A 116 -8.02 4.90 4.59
C ASP A 116 -8.31 6.29 4.01
N VAL A 117 -9.60 6.55 3.76
CA VAL A 117 -10.10 7.79 3.15
C VAL A 117 -9.78 9.02 4.00
N ASP A 118 -9.81 8.90 5.32
CA ASP A 118 -9.53 10.01 6.23
C ASP A 118 -8.07 10.44 6.14
N SER A 119 -7.14 9.48 6.13
CA SER A 119 -5.72 9.75 5.91
C SER A 119 -5.46 10.28 4.50
N LEU A 120 -6.21 9.83 3.49
CA LEU A 120 -6.09 10.32 2.10
C LEU A 120 -6.51 11.79 1.98
N ASN A 121 -7.59 12.18 2.66
CA ASN A 121 -8.02 13.56 2.73
C ASN A 121 -6.98 14.45 3.42
N LYS A 122 -6.38 13.96 4.52
CA LYS A 122 -5.34 14.68 5.27
C LYS A 122 -4.08 14.90 4.44
N ILE A 123 -3.57 13.88 3.74
CA ILE A 123 -2.37 14.04 2.92
C ILE A 123 -2.61 14.99 1.74
N THR A 124 -3.79 14.92 1.12
CA THR A 124 -4.17 15.81 0.01
C THR A 124 -4.27 17.26 0.48
N ALA A 125 -4.83 17.50 1.67
CA ALA A 125 -4.88 18.84 2.26
C ALA A 125 -3.49 19.39 2.63
N ALA A 126 -2.58 18.53 3.10
CA ALA A 126 -1.22 18.91 3.49
C ALA A 126 -0.30 19.17 2.28
N TYR A 127 -0.57 18.53 1.14
CA TYR A 127 0.21 18.65 -0.10
C TYR A 127 -0.72 18.91 -1.30
N PRO A 128 -1.13 20.16 -1.55
CA PRO A 128 -2.16 20.48 -2.55
C PRO A 128 -1.85 20.05 -3.99
N ASN A 129 -0.56 19.94 -4.35
CA ASN A 129 -0.10 19.62 -5.71
C ASN A 129 0.51 18.21 -5.81
N ILE A 130 0.17 17.31 -4.89
CA ILE A 130 0.75 15.96 -4.81
C ILE A 130 0.41 15.06 -6.01
N PHE A 131 -0.65 15.40 -6.76
CA PHE A 131 -1.12 14.65 -7.92
C PHE A 131 -1.01 15.43 -9.24
N ASP A 132 -0.47 16.66 -9.20
CA ASP A 132 -0.23 17.49 -10.38
C ASP A 132 0.94 16.97 -11.24
#